data_AF-A0A4R6XBX6-F1
#
_entry.id   AF-A0A4R6XBX6-F1
#
_cell.length_a   1.000
_cell.length_b   1.000
_cell.length_c   1.000
_cell.angle_alpha   90.00
_cell.angle_beta   90.00
_cell.angle_gamma   90.00
#
_symmetry.space_group_name_H-M   'P 1'
#
loop_
_entity.id
_entity.type
_entity.pdbx_description
1 polymer ?
#
loop_
_entity_poly.entity_id
_entity_poly.type
_entity_poly.pdbx_seq_one_letter_code
_entity_poly.pdbx_strand_id
1 'polypeptide(L)'
;MNYLIQAVVLSLGKGHTLSNNTTEKEGVLFLLQNHTGFFKIDLDTKKHLLDTLKIDRRYLQSFDLIYIPNLKNQKVNSKLIKTYLEDIIFVELKTTKKYLPDNPKGFFFGATENEFNFGKLLGEKFFFCFVTLNEKAPSFVLLSIEELNSRIRNKRIQYQINL
;
A
#
# COMPACT_ATOMS: atom_id res chain seq x y z
N MET A 1 -4.99 6.20 23.77
CA MET A 1 -5.95 6.94 22.92
C MET A 1 -6.24 6.04 21.72
N ASN A 2 -7.44 5.46 21.62
CA ASN A 2 -7.71 4.43 20.61
C ASN A 2 -8.04 5.07 19.25
N TYR A 3 -7.12 4.98 18.30
CA TYR A 3 -7.37 5.29 16.89
C TYR A 3 -8.23 4.19 16.29
N LEU A 4 -9.32 4.52 15.59
CA LEU A 4 -10.34 3.55 15.16
C LEU A 4 -10.36 3.43 13.64
N ILE A 5 -9.97 2.27 13.10
CA ILE A 5 -10.00 1.94 11.65
C ILE A 5 -10.99 0.79 11.40
N GLN A 6 -11.67 0.79 10.25
CA GLN A 6 -12.50 -0.33 9.79
C GLN A 6 -11.86 -1.03 8.58
N ALA A 7 -11.73 -2.35 8.67
CA ALA A 7 -11.09 -3.17 7.64
C ALA A 7 -12.02 -4.27 7.13
N VAL A 8 -11.97 -4.51 5.82
CA VAL A 8 -12.54 -5.69 5.16
C VAL A 8 -11.39 -6.49 4.55
N VAL A 9 -11.31 -7.78 4.87
CA VAL A 9 -10.33 -8.69 4.25
C VAL A 9 -11.03 -9.58 3.24
N LEU A 10 -10.55 -9.54 1.99
CA LEU A 10 -11.04 -10.33 0.87
C LEU A 10 -10.19 -11.61 0.74
N SER A 11 -10.83 -12.78 0.73
CA SER A 11 -10.09 -14.06 0.55
C SER A 11 -9.57 -14.27 -0.87
N LEU A 12 -10.09 -13.52 -1.86
CA LEU A 12 -9.66 -13.54 -3.26
C LEU A 12 -9.84 -12.15 -3.88
N GLY A 13 -8.85 -11.71 -4.68
CA GLY A 13 -8.89 -10.56 -5.61
C GLY A 13 -9.20 -9.17 -5.02
N LYS A 14 -8.65 -8.10 -5.61
CA LYS A 14 -9.18 -6.75 -5.37
C LYS A 14 -10.48 -6.60 -6.17
N GLY A 15 -11.57 -6.16 -5.53
CA GLY A 15 -12.79 -5.78 -6.24
C GLY A 15 -12.59 -4.48 -7.02
N HIS A 16 -12.66 -4.52 -8.35
CA HIS A 16 -12.41 -3.36 -9.20
C HIS A 16 -13.72 -2.63 -9.56
N THR A 17 -13.89 -1.42 -9.03
CA THR A 17 -14.84 -0.44 -9.58
C THR A 17 -14.08 0.67 -10.30
N LEU A 18 -14.70 1.29 -11.30
CA LEU A 18 -14.09 2.40 -12.05
C LEU A 18 -13.68 3.56 -11.12
N SER A 19 -14.50 3.89 -10.12
CA SER A 19 -14.22 4.95 -9.15
C SER A 19 -13.03 4.64 -8.24
N ASN A 20 -12.86 3.38 -7.83
CA ASN A 20 -11.72 2.95 -7.03
C ASN A 20 -10.42 3.09 -7.83
N ASN A 21 -10.42 2.65 -9.09
CA ASN A 21 -9.24 2.76 -9.96
C ASN A 21 -8.82 4.22 -10.19
N THR A 22 -9.77 5.16 -10.31
CA THR A 22 -9.46 6.59 -10.45
C THR A 22 -8.86 7.15 -9.15
N THR A 23 -9.48 6.86 -8.01
CA THR A 23 -9.04 7.37 -6.70
C THR A 23 -7.65 6.82 -6.32
N GLU A 24 -7.37 5.56 -6.64
CA GLU A 24 -6.06 4.95 -6.43
C GLU A 24 -4.98 5.65 -7.27
N LYS A 25 -5.25 5.91 -8.55
CA LYS A 25 -4.34 6.64 -9.44
C LYS A 25 -4.04 8.05 -8.93
N GLU A 26 -5.06 8.77 -8.47
CA GLU A 26 -4.88 10.09 -7.84
C GLU A 26 -4.03 9.99 -6.56
N GLY A 27 -4.23 8.95 -5.75
CA GLY A 27 -3.43 8.68 -4.54
C GLY A 27 -1.95 8.45 -4.85
N VAL A 28 -1.65 7.65 -5.87
CA VAL A 28 -0.28 7.47 -6.37
C VAL A 28 0.31 8.81 -6.82
N LEU A 29 -0.43 9.58 -7.62
CA LEU A 29 0.04 10.86 -8.12
C LEU A 29 0.34 11.85 -6.99
N PHE A 30 -0.55 11.93 -5.99
CA PHE A 30 -0.37 12.74 -4.79
C PHE A 30 0.95 12.40 -4.09
N LEU A 31 1.24 11.12 -3.87
CA LEU A 31 2.50 10.72 -3.23
C LEU A 31 3.72 11.09 -4.07
N LEU A 32 3.70 10.76 -5.37
CA LEU A 32 4.86 10.98 -6.25
C LEU A 32 5.19 12.46 -6.47
N GLN A 33 4.19 13.33 -6.45
CA GLN A 33 4.39 14.78 -6.68
C GLN A 33 4.79 15.54 -5.42
N ASN A 34 4.31 15.10 -4.24
CA ASN A 34 4.46 15.87 -3.01
C ASN A 34 5.47 15.26 -2.03
N HIS A 35 5.87 14.00 -2.22
CA HIS A 35 6.74 13.29 -1.28
C HIS A 35 7.87 12.55 -2.01
N THR A 36 9.09 12.66 -1.47
CA THR A 36 10.27 11.96 -2.01
C THR A 36 10.33 10.51 -1.52
N GLY A 37 11.05 9.67 -2.24
CA GLY A 37 11.30 8.28 -1.87
C GLY A 37 10.21 7.30 -2.33
N PHE A 38 9.03 7.78 -2.71
CA PHE A 38 8.01 6.93 -3.33
C PHE A 38 8.28 6.76 -4.82
N PHE A 39 8.13 5.52 -5.29
CA PHE A 39 8.29 5.22 -6.70
C PHE A 39 7.24 4.23 -7.19
N LYS A 40 6.65 4.56 -8.33
CA LYS A 40 5.86 3.61 -9.11
C LYS A 40 6.79 2.80 -9.99
N ILE A 41 6.63 1.49 -9.94
CA ILE A 41 7.39 0.55 -10.77
C ILE A 41 6.47 -0.26 -11.66
N ASP A 42 6.99 -0.64 -12.83
CA ASP A 42 6.26 -1.47 -13.78
C ASP A 42 6.24 -2.94 -13.37
N LEU A 43 5.47 -3.73 -14.11
CA LEU A 43 5.26 -5.15 -13.83
C LEU A 43 6.56 -5.96 -13.90
N ASP A 44 7.44 -5.66 -14.86
CA ASP A 44 8.68 -6.43 -15.04
C ASP A 44 9.68 -6.12 -13.93
N THR A 45 9.70 -4.87 -13.47
CA THR A 45 10.44 -4.47 -12.27
C THR A 45 9.90 -5.16 -11.01
N LYS A 46 8.58 -5.28 -10.84
CA LYS A 46 7.98 -6.03 -9.73
C LYS A 46 8.40 -7.50 -9.76
N LYS A 47 8.33 -8.17 -10.91
CA LYS A 47 8.78 -9.57 -11.08
C LYS A 47 10.25 -9.70 -10.69
N HIS A 48 11.10 -8.83 -11.22
CA HIS A 48 12.53 -8.86 -10.94
C HIS A 48 12.85 -8.68 -9.46
N LEU A 49 12.15 -7.78 -8.76
CA LEU A 49 12.28 -7.60 -7.31
C LEU A 49 11.92 -8.86 -6.54
N LEU A 50 10.75 -9.45 -6.81
CA LEU A 50 10.31 -10.67 -6.13
C LEU A 50 11.29 -11.83 -6.38
N ASP A 51 11.73 -12.02 -7.63
CA ASP A 51 12.70 -13.07 -7.97
C ASP A 51 14.03 -12.88 -7.25
N THR A 52 14.53 -11.64 -7.21
CA THR A 52 15.80 -11.29 -6.56
C THR A 52 15.74 -11.55 -5.06
N LEU A 53 14.60 -11.25 -4.43
CA LEU A 53 14.35 -11.50 -3.01
C LEU A 53 13.91 -12.94 -2.73
N LYS A 54 13.80 -13.80 -3.75
CA LYS A 54 13.30 -15.18 -3.66
C LYS A 54 11.91 -15.28 -3.04
N ILE A 55 11.05 -14.31 -3.37
CA ILE A 55 9.66 -14.25 -2.95
C ILE A 55 8.76 -14.78 -4.07
N ASP A 56 7.74 -15.54 -3.70
CA ASP A 56 6.76 -16.08 -4.63
C ASP A 56 6.02 -14.97 -5.41
N ARG A 57 5.93 -15.13 -6.74
CA ARG A 57 5.25 -14.22 -7.66
C ARG A 57 3.74 -14.10 -7.43
N ARG A 58 3.13 -14.95 -6.60
CA ARG A 58 1.73 -14.79 -6.14
C ARG A 58 1.48 -13.42 -5.47
N TYR A 59 2.53 -12.78 -4.95
CA TYR A 59 2.47 -11.46 -4.31
C TYR A 59 2.66 -10.28 -5.28
N LEU A 60 2.70 -10.51 -6.60
CA LEU A 60 2.85 -9.45 -7.61
C LEU A 60 1.82 -8.32 -7.50
N GLN A 61 0.63 -8.63 -6.99
CA GLN A 61 -0.48 -7.69 -6.81
C GLN A 61 -0.64 -7.19 -5.37
N SER A 62 0.27 -7.57 -4.46
CA SER A 62 0.16 -7.27 -3.03
C SER A 62 0.75 -5.93 -2.61
N PHE A 63 1.25 -5.15 -3.58
CA PHE A 63 1.80 -3.83 -3.34
C PHE A 63 1.67 -2.99 -4.61
N ASP A 64 1.58 -1.68 -4.46
CA ASP A 64 1.37 -0.72 -5.54
C ASP A 64 2.65 0.07 -5.86
N LEU A 65 3.42 0.43 -4.84
CA LEU A 65 4.64 1.23 -4.92
C LEU A 65 5.79 0.58 -4.16
N ILE A 66 6.98 1.13 -4.37
CA ILE A 66 8.11 0.98 -3.46
C ILE A 66 8.43 2.33 -2.80
N TYR A 67 8.98 2.27 -1.59
CA TYR A 67 9.43 3.41 -0.82
C TYR A 67 10.88 3.23 -0.38
N ILE A 68 11.71 4.25 -0.57
CA ILE A 68 13.10 4.30 -0.13
C ILE A 68 13.27 5.63 0.61
N PRO A 69 13.25 5.64 1.97
CA PRO A 69 13.07 6.85 2.78
C PRO A 69 14.03 8.01 2.48
N ASN A 70 15.27 7.70 2.07
CA ASN A 70 16.33 8.69 1.87
C ASN A 70 16.61 9.03 0.40
N LEU A 71 15.84 8.48 -0.53
CA LEU A 71 16.12 8.66 -1.96
C LEU A 71 15.30 9.81 -2.55
N LYS A 72 15.99 10.89 -2.93
CA LYS A 72 15.38 12.08 -3.54
C LYS A 72 15.61 12.13 -5.04
N ASN A 73 14.57 12.51 -5.79
CA ASN A 73 14.63 12.99 -7.18
C ASN A 73 15.35 12.09 -8.20
N GLN A 74 15.36 10.77 -8.01
CA GLN A 74 15.90 9.82 -8.99
C GLN A 74 14.79 9.08 -9.71
N LYS A 75 14.89 8.95 -11.03
CA LYS A 75 14.04 8.02 -11.78
C LYS A 75 14.45 6.59 -11.42
N VAL A 76 13.49 5.76 -11.03
CA VAL A 76 13.76 4.34 -10.80
C VAL A 76 14.22 3.68 -12.09
N ASN A 77 15.32 2.95 -11.98
CA ASN A 77 15.80 2.04 -12.99
C ASN A 77 16.36 0.79 -12.30
N SER A 78 16.70 -0.22 -13.09
CA SER A 78 17.24 -1.48 -12.59
C SER A 78 18.53 -1.33 -11.77
N LYS A 79 19.36 -0.32 -12.06
CA LYS A 79 20.59 -0.03 -11.30
C LYS A 79 20.27 0.48 -9.90
N LEU A 80 19.34 1.43 -9.79
CA LEU A 80 18.88 1.99 -8.52
C LEU A 80 18.32 0.90 -7.60
N ILE A 81 17.49 0.01 -8.16
CA ILE A 81 16.93 -1.11 -7.40
C ILE A 81 18.00 -2.03 -6.82
N LYS A 82 19.03 -2.34 -7.61
CA LYS A 82 20.15 -3.16 -7.11
C LYS A 82 20.94 -2.46 -6.01
N THR A 83 21.18 -1.15 -6.16
CA THR A 83 21.91 -0.36 -5.17
C THR A 83 21.19 -0.29 -3.82
N TYR A 84 19.87 -0.09 -3.85
CA TYR A 84 19.06 0.15 -2.65
C TYR A 84 18.19 -1.04 -2.24
N LEU A 85 18.50 -2.25 -2.71
CA LEU A 85 17.65 -3.42 -2.53
C LEU A 85 17.29 -3.68 -1.06
N GLU A 86 18.24 -3.45 -0.16
CA GLU A 86 18.05 -3.65 1.28
C GLU A 86 17.18 -2.56 1.92
N ASP A 87 17.18 -1.36 1.37
CA ASP A 87 16.42 -0.20 1.86
C ASP A 87 15.00 -0.13 1.27
N ILE A 88 14.67 -1.01 0.32
CA ILE A 88 13.34 -1.03 -0.31
C ILE A 88 12.29 -1.48 0.70
N ILE A 89 11.28 -0.63 0.82
CA ILE A 89 10.04 -0.88 1.52
C ILE A 89 8.93 -1.06 0.48
N PHE A 90 8.17 -2.14 0.57
CA PHE A 90 7.00 -2.41 -0.25
C PHE A 90 5.79 -1.67 0.32
N VAL A 91 5.00 -1.04 -0.56
CA VAL A 91 3.87 -0.20 -0.13
C VAL A 91 2.61 -0.57 -0.89
N GLU A 92 1.57 -0.91 -0.14
CA GLU A 92 0.20 -1.12 -0.63
C GLU A 92 -0.65 0.11 -0.29
N LEU A 93 -1.29 0.73 -1.28
CA LEU A 93 -2.04 1.97 -1.10
C LEU A 93 -3.50 1.70 -0.78
N LYS A 94 -4.04 2.46 0.17
CA LYS A 94 -5.47 2.60 0.43
C LYS A 94 -5.81 4.09 0.39
N THR A 95 -6.66 4.48 -0.54
CA THR A 95 -6.95 5.91 -0.78
C THR A 95 -8.41 6.25 -0.50
N THR A 96 -8.66 7.44 0.02
CA THR A 96 -10.01 7.98 0.23
C THR A 96 -10.10 9.47 -0.09
N LYS A 97 -11.29 9.94 -0.48
CA LYS A 97 -11.61 11.38 -0.58
C LYS A 97 -12.37 11.91 0.64
N LYS A 98 -12.66 11.04 1.63
CA LYS A 98 -13.36 11.41 2.85
C LYS A 98 -12.52 12.38 3.69
N TYR A 99 -13.17 13.38 4.30
CA TYR A 99 -12.50 14.28 5.24
C TYR A 99 -12.10 13.52 6.51
N LEU A 100 -10.79 13.29 6.69
CA LEU A 100 -10.20 12.59 7.82
C LEU A 100 -9.05 13.46 8.42
N PRO A 101 -9.36 14.42 9.30
CA PRO A 101 -8.34 15.31 9.87
C PRO A 101 -7.30 14.57 10.73
N ASP A 102 -7.67 13.42 11.29
CA ASP A 102 -6.82 12.56 12.11
C ASP A 102 -6.46 11.24 11.38
N ASN A 103 -6.02 11.30 10.11
CA ASN A 103 -5.68 10.12 9.30
C ASN A 103 -4.76 9.14 10.09
N PRO A 104 -5.13 7.85 10.29
CA PRO A 104 -6.15 7.05 9.60
C PRO A 104 -7.43 6.79 10.42
N LYS A 105 -7.73 7.59 11.44
CA LYS A 105 -8.97 7.44 12.21
C LYS A 105 -10.19 7.62 11.30
N GLY A 106 -11.12 6.65 11.33
CA GLY A 106 -12.33 6.67 10.53
C GLY A 106 -12.14 6.25 9.06
N PHE A 107 -10.95 5.75 8.71
CA PHE A 107 -10.66 5.16 7.41
C PHE A 107 -11.36 3.80 7.28
N PHE A 108 -11.98 3.56 6.13
CA PHE A 108 -12.56 2.28 5.74
C PHE A 108 -11.80 1.76 4.51
N PHE A 109 -11.34 0.52 4.56
CA PHE A 109 -10.57 -0.05 3.46
C PHE A 109 -10.80 -1.56 3.29
N GLY A 110 -10.63 -2.02 2.06
CA GLY A 110 -10.52 -3.43 1.71
C GLY A 110 -9.06 -3.83 1.50
N ALA A 111 -8.69 -5.04 1.91
CA ALA A 111 -7.37 -5.61 1.67
C ALA A 111 -7.49 -7.11 1.37
N THR A 112 -6.61 -7.64 0.52
CA THR A 112 -6.62 -9.08 0.21
C THR A 112 -5.88 -9.87 1.28
N GLU A 113 -6.17 -11.17 1.38
CA GLU A 113 -5.38 -12.07 2.23
C GLU A 113 -3.89 -12.10 1.80
N ASN A 114 -3.63 -12.04 0.49
CA ASN A 114 -2.26 -11.97 -0.03
C ASN A 114 -1.52 -10.72 0.43
N GLU A 115 -2.15 -9.54 0.47
CA GLU A 115 -1.54 -8.32 1.04
C GLU A 115 -1.16 -8.50 2.51
N PHE A 116 -2.05 -9.07 3.33
CA PHE A 116 -1.74 -9.35 4.73
C PHE A 116 -0.62 -10.38 4.90
N ASN A 117 -0.65 -11.45 4.11
CA ASN A 117 0.37 -12.50 4.16
C ASN A 117 1.73 -11.99 3.67
N PHE A 118 1.74 -11.11 2.67
CA PHE A 118 2.94 -10.44 2.19
C PHE A 118 3.54 -9.53 3.25
N GLY A 119 2.70 -8.74 3.92
CA GLY A 119 3.14 -7.90 5.03
C GLY A 119 3.71 -8.70 6.20
N LYS A 120 3.10 -9.84 6.55
CA LYS A 120 3.65 -10.74 7.59
C LYS A 120 5.00 -11.34 7.18
N LEU A 121 5.16 -11.69 5.90
CA LEU A 121 6.39 -12.25 5.36
C LEU A 121 7.54 -11.23 5.41
N LEU A 122 7.26 -9.96 5.09
CA LEU A 122 8.25 -8.90 4.99
C LEU A 122 8.50 -8.12 6.29
N GLY A 123 7.59 -8.20 7.26
CA GLY A 123 7.68 -7.45 8.51
C GLY A 123 7.79 -5.95 8.26
N GLU A 124 8.86 -5.33 8.76
CA GLU A 124 9.14 -3.90 8.63
C GLU A 124 9.44 -3.44 7.19
N LYS A 125 9.58 -4.35 6.22
CA LYS A 125 9.75 -4.00 4.80
C LYS A 125 8.43 -3.91 4.03
N PHE A 126 7.28 -3.92 4.72
CA PHE A 126 5.98 -3.72 4.10
C PHE A 126 5.08 -2.82 4.94
N PHE A 127 4.46 -1.84 4.28
CA PHE A 127 3.49 -0.94 4.90
C PHE A 127 2.22 -0.82 4.07
N PHE A 128 1.09 -0.71 4.76
CA PHE A 128 -0.10 -0.11 4.18
C PHE A 128 0.03 1.41 4.24
N CYS A 129 -0.15 2.08 3.10
CA CYS A 129 -0.17 3.54 2.99
C CYS A 129 -1.60 4.05 2.88
N PHE A 130 -2.08 4.74 3.91
CA PHE A 130 -3.41 5.32 3.95
C PHE A 130 -3.37 6.77 3.50
N VAL A 131 -3.90 7.05 2.32
CA VAL A 131 -3.89 8.39 1.70
C VAL A 131 -5.27 9.01 1.76
N THR A 132 -5.34 10.23 2.28
CA THR A 132 -6.53 11.08 2.21
C THR A 132 -6.30 12.18 1.16
N LEU A 133 -7.13 12.20 0.13
CA LEU A 133 -7.13 13.20 -0.94
C LEU A 133 -8.13 14.34 -0.69
N ASN A 134 -8.68 14.43 0.51
CA ASN A 134 -9.60 15.51 0.84
C ASN A 134 -8.85 16.84 0.91
N GLU A 135 -9.31 17.85 0.19
CA GLU A 135 -8.66 19.16 0.10
C GLU A 135 -8.46 19.86 1.46
N LYS A 136 -9.32 19.59 2.44
CA LYS A 136 -9.24 20.18 3.79
C LYS A 136 -8.30 19.44 4.74
N ALA A 137 -7.88 18.22 4.39
CA ALA A 137 -7.00 17.40 5.20
C ALA A 137 -6.16 16.42 4.33
N PRO A 138 -5.42 16.91 3.32
CA PRO A 138 -4.60 16.05 2.49
C PRO A 138 -3.45 15.48 3.33
N SER A 139 -3.33 14.16 3.38
CA SER A 139 -2.30 13.50 4.21
C SER A 139 -2.07 12.05 3.79
N PHE A 140 -0.96 11.49 4.23
CA PHE A 140 -0.73 10.04 4.19
C PHE A 140 -0.16 9.54 5.52
N VAL A 141 -0.33 8.25 5.80
CA VAL A 141 0.32 7.57 6.92
C VAL A 141 0.70 6.15 6.50
N LEU A 142 1.91 5.72 6.87
CA LEU A 142 2.38 4.36 6.70
C LEU A 142 2.13 3.60 7.99
N LEU A 143 1.54 2.41 7.90
CA LEU A 143 1.35 1.51 9.02
C LEU A 143 1.86 0.11 8.67
N SER A 144 2.72 -0.42 9.53
CA SER A 144 3.11 -1.84 9.50
C SER A 144 1.89 -2.72 9.80
N ILE A 145 2.02 -4.03 9.56
CA ILE A 145 0.95 -4.98 9.92
C ILE A 145 0.65 -4.94 11.42
N GLU A 146 1.68 -4.81 12.25
CA GLU A 146 1.53 -4.74 13.71
C GLU A 146 0.78 -3.48 14.13
N GLU A 147 1.22 -2.31 13.67
CA GLU A 147 0.57 -1.04 13.96
C GLU A 147 -0.87 -1.01 13.44
N LEU A 148 -1.11 -1.53 12.23
CA LEU A 148 -2.43 -1.62 11.66
C LEU A 148 -3.36 -2.49 12.52
N ASN A 149 -2.92 -3.68 12.91
CA ASN A 149 -3.71 -4.57 13.75
C ASN A 149 -4.03 -3.94 15.11
N SER A 150 -3.12 -3.16 15.69
CA SER A 150 -3.36 -2.45 16.96
C SER A 150 -4.42 -1.32 16.85
N ARG A 151 -4.69 -0.81 15.64
CA ARG A 151 -5.62 0.30 15.36
C ARG A 151 -6.93 -0.14 14.71
N ILE A 152 -7.01 -1.37 14.21
CA ILE A 152 -8.25 -1.92 13.65
C ILE A 152 -9.25 -2.13 14.79
N ARG A 153 -10.41 -1.48 14.66
CA ARG A 153 -11.55 -1.68 15.58
C ARG A 153 -12.40 -2.87 15.12
N ASN A 154 -12.74 -2.87 13.84
CA ASN A 154 -13.64 -3.86 13.24
C ASN A 154 -12.95 -4.46 12.02
N LYS A 155 -12.90 -5.79 11.97
CA LYS A 155 -12.38 -6.57 10.85
C LYS A 155 -13.47 -7.54 10.39
N ARG A 156 -13.85 -7.46 9.12
CA ARG A 156 -14.76 -8.42 8.48
C ARG A 156 -14.01 -9.20 7.42
N ILE A 157 -14.18 -10.51 7.39
CA ILE A 157 -13.72 -11.36 6.27
C ILE A 157 -14.88 -11.50 5.27
N GLN A 158 -14.57 -11.34 4.00
CA GLN A 158 -15.51 -11.52 2.88
C GLN A 158 -14.90 -12.43 1.82
N TYR A 159 -15.73 -13.28 1.24
CA TYR A 159 -15.36 -14.18 0.14
C TYR A 159 -15.90 -13.60 -1.17
N GLN A 160 -15.07 -13.59 -2.21
CA GLN A 160 -15.54 -13.33 -3.57
C GLN A 160 -15.78 -14.65 -4.27
N ILE A 161 -16.99 -14.84 -4.80
CA ILE A 161 -17.40 -16.03 -5.54
C ILE A 161 -17.65 -15.60 -6.99
N ASN A 162 -16.92 -16.21 -7.93
CA ASN A 162 -17.18 -16.07 -9.37
C ASN A 162 -17.79 -17.40 -9.84
N LEU A 163 -18.95 -17.34 -10.49
CA LEU A 163 -19.62 -18.50 -11.09
C LEU A 163 -19.28 -18.62 -12.58
#